data_AF-A0A7L2DFC7-F1
#
_entry.id   AF-A0A7L2DFC7-F1
#
_cell.length_a   1.000
_cell.length_b   1.000
_cell.length_c   1.000
_cell.angle_alpha   90.00
_cell.angle_beta   90.00
_cell.angle_gamma   90.00
#
_symmetry.space_group_name_H-M   'P 1'
#
loop_
_entity.id
_entity.type
_entity.pdbx_description
1 polymer ?
#
loop_
_entity_poly.entity_id
_entity_poly.type
_entity_poly.pdbx_seq_one_letter_code
_entity_poly.pdbx_strand_id
1 'polypeptide(L)'
;QILNHWFESEPLKATLATDAVIGAMASPHTPGSGYVLLHHVMGELEGRRGAWGYVAGGMGALSQAIAQAATARGAHIFAEKAVCHVLLGRDGEAQGVVLQDGTEVRSKLVLSNASPQITFLELIPQEQLPKDFVQRIRQVDTRSPVTKINVAVDRLPSFLAAPNARDGQPLPHHQCSIHLNCEGTQLLHQAYTEAAQGHPSSRPMIELCIPSVLDPGLAPPGCHVVSLFTQYTPSMLAGGRPWDEQARNAYADTVFDCIEDYAPGFKASVIGRDILTPPDLERIFGLPGGNIFHGGMSLDQLYFARPAPSYSGYRSPVPGLYLCGSGAHPGGGVMGAAGRNAAQVAIKDFRHL
;
A
#
# COMPACT_ATOMS: atom_id res chain seq x y z
N GLN A 1 -2.14 -23.94 2.23
CA GLN A 1 -3.07 -24.98 1.76
C GLN A 1 -3.24 -24.93 0.24
N ILE A 2 -3.81 -23.87 -0.34
CA ILE A 2 -4.02 -23.76 -1.81
C ILE A 2 -2.74 -24.06 -2.60
N LEU A 3 -1.63 -23.41 -2.28
CA LEU A 3 -0.36 -23.62 -3.00
C LEU A 3 0.14 -25.07 -2.94
N ASN A 4 -0.10 -25.80 -1.84
CA ASN A 4 0.29 -27.20 -1.69
C ASN A 4 -0.57 -28.16 -2.54
N HIS A 5 -1.75 -27.73 -3.01
CA HIS A 5 -2.57 -28.55 -3.91
C HIS A 5 -2.05 -28.53 -5.36
N TRP A 6 -1.30 -27.49 -5.73
CA TRP A 6 -0.89 -27.24 -7.12
C TRP A 6 0.61 -27.32 -7.35
N PHE A 7 1.42 -27.13 -6.30
CA PHE A 7 2.87 -27.03 -6.42
C PHE A 7 3.60 -27.87 -5.38
N GLU A 8 4.70 -28.49 -5.81
CA GLU A 8 5.58 -29.28 -4.95
C GLU A 8 6.82 -28.48 -4.52
N SER A 9 7.33 -27.60 -5.38
CA SER A 9 8.54 -26.80 -5.15
C SER A 9 8.34 -25.72 -4.07
N GLU A 10 9.11 -25.80 -2.98
CA GLU A 10 9.09 -24.82 -1.90
C GLU A 10 9.44 -23.39 -2.37
N PRO A 11 10.51 -23.15 -3.17
CA PRO A 11 10.79 -21.82 -3.67
C PRO A 11 9.65 -21.23 -4.52
N LEU A 12 8.99 -22.05 -5.35
CA LEU A 12 7.85 -21.59 -6.14
C LEU A 12 6.65 -21.23 -5.26
N LYS A 13 6.35 -22.07 -4.26
CA LYS A 13 5.28 -21.80 -3.29
C LYS A 13 5.57 -20.55 -2.47
N ALA A 14 6.81 -20.36 -2.01
CA ALA A 14 7.20 -19.18 -1.25
C ALA A 14 7.15 -17.91 -2.11
N THR A 15 7.59 -17.98 -3.37
CA THR A 15 7.46 -16.87 -4.32
C THR A 15 6.00 -16.49 -4.55
N LEU A 16 5.10 -17.45 -4.80
CA LEU A 16 3.67 -17.15 -4.94
C LEU A 16 3.03 -16.68 -3.62
N ALA A 17 3.58 -17.11 -2.48
CA ALA A 17 3.13 -16.68 -1.18
C ALA A 17 3.46 -15.21 -0.90
N THR A 18 4.48 -14.61 -1.54
CA THR A 18 4.78 -13.19 -1.36
C THR A 18 3.58 -12.33 -1.74
N ASP A 19 2.99 -12.60 -2.91
CA ASP A 19 1.81 -11.88 -3.41
C ASP A 19 0.55 -12.18 -2.59
N ALA A 20 0.54 -13.29 -1.85
CA ALA A 20 -0.56 -13.67 -0.95
C ALA A 20 -0.50 -12.95 0.40
N VAL A 21 0.69 -12.60 0.88
CA VAL A 21 0.86 -11.95 2.19
C VAL A 21 1.24 -10.49 2.08
N ILE A 22 1.43 -9.98 0.86
CA ILE A 22 1.87 -8.61 0.64
C ILE A 22 0.93 -7.60 1.32
N GLY A 23 1.49 -6.71 2.14
CA GLY A 23 0.75 -5.73 2.92
C GLY A 23 -0.02 -6.27 4.13
N ALA A 24 -0.12 -7.58 4.32
CA ALA A 24 -0.92 -8.21 5.36
C ALA A 24 -0.05 -8.71 6.54
N MET A 25 -0.48 -8.42 7.77
CA MET A 25 0.13 -9.00 8.98
C MET A 25 -0.34 -10.44 9.18
N ALA A 26 0.02 -11.33 8.25
CA ALA A 26 -0.39 -12.72 8.22
C ALA A 26 0.73 -13.65 7.73
N SER A 27 0.72 -14.89 8.24
CA SER A 27 1.57 -15.96 7.74
C SER A 27 0.98 -16.54 6.45
N PRO A 28 1.81 -17.06 5.52
CA PRO A 28 1.33 -17.89 4.41
C PRO A 28 0.49 -19.10 4.88
N HIS A 29 0.69 -19.55 6.11
CA HIS A 29 -0.05 -20.66 6.73
C HIS A 29 -1.42 -20.25 7.29
N THR A 30 -1.69 -18.94 7.44
CA THR A 30 -2.99 -18.45 7.93
C THR A 30 -4.11 -18.79 6.94
N PRO A 31 -5.21 -19.43 7.36
CA PRO A 31 -6.36 -19.67 6.50
C PRO A 31 -6.87 -18.36 5.87
N GLY A 32 -7.11 -18.38 4.55
CA GLY A 32 -7.58 -17.21 3.81
C GLY A 32 -6.47 -16.26 3.31
N SER A 33 -5.19 -16.48 3.67
CA SER A 33 -4.06 -15.67 3.20
C SER A 33 -3.96 -15.60 1.67
N GLY A 34 -4.39 -16.64 0.96
CA GLY A 34 -4.38 -16.67 -0.51
C GLY A 34 -5.28 -15.61 -1.20
N TYR A 35 -6.12 -14.87 -0.47
CA TYR A 35 -7.00 -13.89 -1.09
C TYR A 35 -6.24 -12.74 -1.75
N VAL A 36 -5.15 -12.24 -1.16
CA VAL A 36 -4.41 -11.10 -1.73
C VAL A 36 -3.80 -11.49 -3.08
N LEU A 37 -3.30 -12.72 -3.22
CA LEU A 37 -2.85 -13.27 -4.49
C LEU A 37 -3.98 -13.31 -5.51
N LEU A 38 -5.16 -13.82 -5.12
CA LEU A 38 -6.34 -13.82 -5.99
C LEU A 38 -6.71 -12.39 -6.43
N HIS A 39 -6.68 -11.42 -5.50
CA HIS A 39 -6.98 -10.03 -5.79
C HIS A 39 -6.04 -9.42 -6.84
N HIS A 40 -4.74 -9.74 -6.78
CA HIS A 40 -3.78 -9.30 -7.81
C HIS A 40 -4.01 -9.99 -9.15
N VAL A 41 -4.31 -11.29 -9.17
CA VAL A 41 -4.53 -12.04 -10.42
C VAL A 41 -5.87 -11.70 -11.08
N MET A 42 -6.88 -11.27 -10.31
CA MET A 42 -8.15 -10.76 -10.83
C MET A 42 -8.02 -9.42 -11.57
N GLY A 43 -6.94 -8.68 -11.33
CA GLY A 43 -6.67 -7.42 -12.02
C GLY A 43 -6.53 -7.60 -13.54
N GLU A 44 -6.74 -6.53 -14.28
CA GLU A 44 -6.57 -6.51 -15.73
C GLU A 44 -5.83 -5.24 -16.13
N LEU A 45 -4.89 -5.37 -17.05
CA LEU A 45 -4.24 -4.26 -17.72
C LEU A 45 -4.40 -4.44 -19.23
N GLU A 46 -5.08 -3.49 -19.88
CA GLU A 46 -5.29 -3.48 -21.34
C GLU A 46 -5.81 -4.81 -21.92
N GLY A 47 -6.85 -5.41 -21.32
CA GLY A 47 -7.40 -6.69 -21.77
C GLY A 47 -6.63 -7.92 -21.28
N ARG A 48 -5.47 -7.74 -20.63
CA ARG A 48 -4.62 -8.84 -20.14
C ARG A 48 -4.86 -9.06 -18.65
N ARG A 49 -5.48 -10.20 -18.32
CA ARG A 49 -5.73 -10.62 -16.94
C ARG A 49 -4.42 -10.93 -16.20
N GLY A 50 -4.34 -10.53 -14.94
CA GLY A 50 -3.19 -10.73 -14.05
C GLY A 50 -1.92 -9.99 -14.50
N ALA A 51 -2.03 -9.06 -15.45
CA ALA A 51 -0.88 -8.32 -15.94
C ALA A 51 -0.59 -7.09 -15.08
N TRP A 52 0.71 -6.84 -14.88
CA TRP A 52 1.24 -5.63 -14.25
C TRP A 52 1.96 -4.79 -15.29
N GLY A 53 1.92 -3.47 -15.12
CA GLY A 53 2.52 -2.52 -16.03
C GLY A 53 3.38 -1.52 -15.29
N TYR A 54 4.48 -1.13 -15.93
CA TYR A 54 5.29 0.00 -15.49
C TYR A 54 4.73 1.28 -16.10
N VAL A 55 4.60 2.32 -15.28
CA VAL A 55 4.20 3.65 -15.73
C VAL A 55 5.45 4.40 -16.14
N ALA A 56 5.52 4.85 -17.40
CA ALA A 56 6.58 5.75 -17.86
C ALA A 56 6.55 7.06 -17.05
N GLY A 57 7.71 7.51 -16.55
CA GLY A 57 7.85 8.60 -15.58
C GLY A 57 7.53 8.20 -14.14
N GLY A 58 7.30 6.91 -13.87
CA GLY A 58 6.96 6.37 -12.55
C GLY A 58 5.52 6.66 -12.11
N MET A 59 5.17 6.22 -10.90
CA MET A 59 3.80 6.35 -10.36
C MET A 59 3.33 7.80 -10.19
N GLY A 60 4.26 8.75 -10.05
CA GLY A 60 3.94 10.18 -10.02
C GLY A 60 3.31 10.68 -11.33
N ALA A 61 3.73 10.14 -12.47
CA ALA A 61 3.16 10.48 -13.78
C ALA A 61 1.70 10.05 -13.90
N LEU A 62 1.32 8.90 -13.33
CA LEU A 62 -0.07 8.45 -13.29
C LEU A 62 -0.95 9.43 -12.50
N SER A 63 -0.51 9.82 -11.30
CA SER A 63 -1.24 10.79 -10.47
C SER A 63 -1.36 12.15 -11.17
N GLN A 64 -0.29 12.62 -11.84
CA GLN A 64 -0.31 13.85 -12.62
C GLN A 64 -1.26 13.76 -13.81
N ALA A 65 -1.28 12.65 -14.54
CA ALA A 65 -2.19 12.44 -15.66
C ALA A 65 -3.67 12.48 -15.21
N ILE A 66 -3.99 11.86 -14.07
CA ILE A 66 -5.34 11.92 -13.47
C ILE A 66 -5.68 13.36 -13.08
N ALA A 67 -4.76 14.08 -12.43
CA ALA A 67 -4.95 15.48 -12.05
C ALA A 67 -5.21 16.38 -13.27
N GLN A 68 -4.39 16.24 -14.33
CA GLN A 68 -4.54 16.99 -15.57
C GLN A 68 -5.87 16.69 -16.26
N ALA A 69 -6.29 15.42 -16.33
CA ALA A 69 -7.57 15.04 -16.90
C ALA A 69 -8.75 15.64 -16.12
N ALA A 70 -8.67 15.70 -14.78
CA ALA A 70 -9.67 16.32 -13.94
C ALA A 70 -9.71 17.85 -14.14
N THR A 71 -8.55 18.53 -14.13
CA THR A 71 -8.48 19.98 -14.33
C THR A 71 -8.92 20.41 -15.73
N ALA A 72 -8.62 19.63 -16.76
CA ALA A 72 -9.14 19.85 -18.11
C ALA A 72 -10.68 19.77 -18.19
N ARG A 73 -11.33 19.18 -17.19
CA ARG A 73 -12.79 19.10 -17.02
C ARG A 73 -13.33 20.08 -15.98
N GLY A 74 -12.52 21.03 -15.53
CA GLY A 74 -12.93 22.10 -14.60
C GLY A 74 -12.74 21.78 -13.12
N ALA A 75 -12.03 20.68 -12.78
CA ALA A 75 -11.69 20.42 -11.38
C ALA A 75 -10.59 21.38 -10.89
N HIS A 76 -10.77 21.91 -9.69
CA HIS A 76 -9.74 22.67 -8.97
C HIS A 76 -9.04 21.76 -7.97
N ILE A 77 -7.71 21.80 -7.95
CA ILE A 77 -6.88 20.98 -7.05
C ILE A 77 -6.08 21.92 -6.15
N PHE A 78 -6.18 21.70 -4.84
CA PHE A 78 -5.50 22.48 -3.82
C PHE A 78 -4.57 21.55 -3.03
N ALA A 79 -3.26 21.74 -3.19
CA ALA A 79 -2.25 21.05 -2.39
C ALA A 79 -2.02 21.80 -1.07
N GLU A 80 -1.44 21.12 -0.07
CA GLU A 80 -1.11 21.70 1.24
C GLU A 80 -2.33 22.29 1.98
N LYS A 81 -3.53 21.82 1.64
CA LYS A 81 -4.80 22.21 2.24
C LYS A 81 -5.42 21.04 3.01
N ALA A 82 -4.85 20.75 4.17
CA ALA A 82 -5.35 19.70 5.04
C ALA A 82 -6.77 20.02 5.54
N VAL A 83 -7.68 19.06 5.36
CA VAL A 83 -9.05 19.13 5.90
C VAL A 83 -8.99 18.89 7.41
N CYS A 84 -9.63 19.76 8.18
CA CYS A 84 -9.79 19.63 9.62
C CYS A 84 -11.01 18.75 9.97
N HIS A 85 -12.17 19.05 9.39
CA HIS A 85 -13.38 18.25 9.58
C HIS A 85 -14.40 18.47 8.45
N VAL A 86 -15.36 17.56 8.34
CA VAL A 86 -16.53 17.68 7.47
C VAL A 86 -17.51 18.66 8.11
N LEU A 87 -17.98 19.63 7.33
CA LEU A 87 -18.99 20.56 7.78
C LEU A 87 -20.36 19.89 7.72
N LEU A 88 -21.09 19.88 8.84
CA LEU A 88 -22.40 19.25 8.96
C LEU A 88 -23.51 20.30 9.10
N GLY A 89 -24.63 20.03 8.43
CA GLY A 89 -25.86 20.80 8.54
C GLY A 89 -26.66 20.47 9.79
N ARG A 90 -27.85 21.07 9.91
CA ARG A 90 -28.72 20.89 11.09
C ARG A 90 -29.29 19.48 11.18
N ASP A 91 -29.51 18.84 10.03
CA ASP A 91 -30.08 17.49 9.94
C ASP A 91 -28.98 16.42 9.82
N GLY A 92 -27.72 16.81 10.04
CA GLY A 92 -26.56 15.93 10.03
C GLY A 92 -26.00 15.63 8.64
N GLU A 93 -26.46 16.32 7.60
CA GLU A 93 -25.98 16.17 6.22
C GLU A 93 -24.66 16.92 5.97
N ALA A 94 -23.81 16.40 5.09
CA ALA A 94 -22.56 17.06 4.71
C ALA A 94 -22.83 18.31 3.86
N GLN A 95 -22.23 19.44 4.25
CA GLN A 95 -22.35 20.74 3.56
C GLN A 95 -21.01 21.29 3.03
N GLY A 96 -19.94 20.49 3.13
CA GLY A 96 -18.60 20.92 2.79
C GLY A 96 -17.54 20.37 3.73
N VAL A 97 -16.39 21.04 3.74
CA VAL A 97 -15.28 20.78 4.64
C VAL A 97 -14.72 22.08 5.21
N VAL A 98 -14.12 21.99 6.38
CA VAL A 98 -13.34 23.08 6.98
C VAL A 98 -11.88 22.69 6.93
N LEU A 99 -11.02 23.58 6.44
CA LEU A 99 -9.57 23.38 6.38
C LEU A 99 -8.90 23.70 7.73
N GLN A 100 -7.65 23.27 7.92
CA GLN A 100 -6.89 23.57 9.14
C GLN A 100 -6.69 25.08 9.40
N ASP A 101 -6.71 25.91 8.35
CA ASP A 101 -6.63 27.38 8.47
C ASP A 101 -7.99 28.04 8.79
N GLY A 102 -9.05 27.24 9.00
CA GLY A 102 -10.41 27.71 9.29
C GLY A 102 -11.24 28.05 8.06
N THR A 103 -10.67 27.96 6.85
CA THR A 103 -11.42 28.22 5.61
C THR A 103 -12.52 27.17 5.42
N GLU A 104 -13.75 27.63 5.17
CA GLU A 104 -14.86 26.77 4.78
C GLU A 104 -14.92 26.60 3.26
N VAL A 105 -14.99 25.35 2.80
CA VAL A 105 -15.25 24.99 1.40
C VAL A 105 -16.61 24.32 1.33
N ARG A 106 -17.62 25.05 0.86
CA ARG A 106 -19.01 24.59 0.78
C ARG A 106 -19.24 23.69 -0.44
N SER A 107 -19.99 22.60 -0.27
CA SER A 107 -20.36 21.68 -1.34
C SER A 107 -21.67 20.96 -1.04
N LYS A 108 -22.37 20.52 -2.09
CA LYS A 108 -23.58 19.68 -1.95
C LYS A 108 -23.27 18.25 -1.53
N LEU A 109 -22.11 17.73 -1.93
CA LEU A 109 -21.65 16.37 -1.67
C LEU A 109 -20.17 16.40 -1.26
N VAL A 110 -19.75 15.44 -0.45
CA VAL A 110 -18.35 15.22 -0.04
C VAL A 110 -17.97 13.78 -0.38
N LEU A 111 -16.86 13.59 -1.09
CA LEU A 111 -16.29 12.27 -1.36
C LEU A 111 -14.94 12.17 -0.64
N SER A 112 -14.84 11.32 0.38
CA SER A 112 -13.61 11.11 1.14
C SER A 112 -12.78 9.98 0.54
N ASN A 113 -11.58 10.31 0.08
CA ASN A 113 -10.56 9.35 -0.34
C ASN A 113 -9.65 8.91 0.83
N ALA A 114 -9.80 9.52 2.01
CA ALA A 114 -9.05 9.13 3.21
C ALA A 114 -9.48 7.74 3.70
N SER A 115 -8.70 7.15 4.61
CA SER A 115 -9.06 5.89 5.23
C SER A 115 -10.41 5.99 5.99
N PRO A 116 -11.12 4.87 6.21
CA PRO A 116 -12.34 4.88 7.01
C PRO A 116 -12.09 5.41 8.44
N GLN A 117 -10.95 5.09 9.03
CA GLN A 117 -10.56 5.55 10.36
C GLN A 117 -10.38 7.07 10.39
N ILE A 118 -9.61 7.64 9.45
CA ILE A 118 -9.45 9.11 9.37
C ILE A 118 -10.81 9.77 9.12
N THR A 119 -11.58 9.27 8.14
CA THR A 119 -12.87 9.87 7.76
C THR A 119 -13.86 9.89 8.92
N PHE A 120 -14.04 8.76 9.63
CA PHE A 120 -15.14 8.60 10.58
C PHE A 120 -14.73 8.75 12.06
N LEU A 121 -13.44 8.72 12.37
CA LEU A 121 -12.95 8.88 13.74
C LEU A 121 -12.28 10.23 14.00
N GLU A 122 -11.78 10.90 12.95
CA GLU A 122 -11.06 12.18 13.05
C GLU A 122 -11.80 13.33 12.37
N LEU A 123 -12.25 13.14 11.12
CA LEU A 123 -12.86 14.23 10.33
C LEU A 123 -14.34 14.47 10.65
N ILE A 124 -14.99 13.62 11.45
CA ILE A 124 -16.40 13.75 11.81
C ILE A 124 -16.53 13.61 13.34
N PRO A 125 -17.29 14.51 14.00
CA PRO A 125 -17.62 14.33 15.42
C PRO A 125 -18.35 13.01 15.64
N GLN A 126 -17.82 12.15 16.49
CA GLN A 126 -18.31 10.77 16.63
C GLN A 126 -19.73 10.70 17.22
N GLU A 127 -20.18 11.77 17.87
CA GLU A 127 -21.55 11.91 18.39
C GLU A 127 -22.60 12.01 17.28
N GLN A 128 -22.17 12.37 16.06
CA GLN A 128 -23.01 12.47 14.87
C GLN A 128 -23.10 11.13 14.11
N LEU A 129 -22.44 10.08 14.60
CA LEU A 129 -22.40 8.77 13.97
C LEU A 129 -23.07 7.71 14.84
N PRO A 130 -23.69 6.68 14.25
CA PRO A 130 -24.18 5.54 15.01
C PRO A 130 -23.06 4.88 15.81
N LYS A 131 -23.30 4.64 17.11
CA LYS A 131 -22.28 4.11 18.02
C LYS A 131 -21.72 2.77 17.56
N ASP A 132 -22.57 1.89 17.02
CA ASP A 132 -22.16 0.59 16.48
C ASP A 132 -21.26 0.72 15.24
N PHE A 133 -21.54 1.70 14.38
CA PHE A 133 -20.68 2.03 13.23
C PHE A 133 -19.30 2.51 13.69
N VAL A 134 -19.25 3.46 14.63
CA VAL A 134 -17.97 3.96 15.18
C VAL A 134 -17.14 2.82 15.79
N GLN A 135 -17.77 1.93 16.55
CA GLN A 135 -17.08 0.76 17.12
C GLN A 135 -16.52 -0.16 16.04
N ARG A 136 -17.28 -0.42 14.97
CA ARG A 136 -16.79 -1.23 13.83
C ARG A 136 -15.59 -0.58 13.15
N ILE A 137 -15.64 0.73 12.87
CA ILE A 137 -14.52 1.44 12.22
C ILE A 137 -13.26 1.41 13.10
N ARG A 138 -13.40 1.55 14.43
CA ARG A 138 -12.28 1.41 15.38
C ARG A 138 -11.66 0.01 15.37
N GLN A 139 -12.45 -1.01 15.08
CA GLN A 139 -12.03 -2.41 15.08
C GLN A 139 -11.47 -2.88 13.73
N VAL A 140 -11.53 -2.06 12.67
CA VAL A 140 -10.91 -2.39 11.38
C VAL A 140 -9.42 -2.59 11.60
N ASP A 141 -8.94 -3.80 11.32
CA ASP A 141 -7.53 -4.15 11.35
C ASP A 141 -6.83 -3.45 10.19
N THR A 142 -6.00 -2.48 10.57
CA THR A 142 -5.13 -1.71 9.67
C THR A 142 -3.67 -2.02 9.92
N ARG A 143 -3.33 -3.11 10.61
CA ARG A 143 -1.93 -3.51 10.76
C ARG A 143 -1.35 -3.88 9.40
N SER A 144 -0.20 -3.31 9.07
CA SER A 144 0.55 -3.68 7.87
C SER A 144 2.04 -3.76 8.20
N PRO A 145 2.70 -4.88 7.87
CA PRO A 145 4.08 -5.05 8.26
C PRO A 145 5.04 -4.71 7.12
N VAL A 146 4.81 -3.56 6.46
CA VAL A 146 5.54 -3.15 5.25
C VAL A 146 6.59 -2.12 5.61
N THR A 147 7.80 -2.31 5.09
CA THR A 147 8.78 -1.23 4.97
C THR A 147 9.16 -1.06 3.50
N LYS A 148 9.14 0.18 3.04
CA LYS A 148 9.62 0.55 1.71
C LYS A 148 11.02 1.14 1.83
N ILE A 149 11.97 0.63 1.05
CA ILE A 149 13.33 1.18 0.99
C ILE A 149 13.65 1.52 -0.46
N ASN A 150 13.89 2.80 -0.73
CA ASN A 150 14.39 3.25 -2.03
C ASN A 150 15.91 3.36 -1.92
N VAL A 151 16.64 2.73 -2.83
CA VAL A 151 18.10 2.66 -2.80
C VAL A 151 18.65 3.19 -4.12
N ALA A 152 19.50 4.20 -4.04
CA ALA A 152 20.30 4.65 -5.16
C ALA A 152 21.60 3.84 -5.20
N VAL A 153 21.91 3.24 -6.35
CA VAL A 153 23.11 2.45 -6.56
C VAL A 153 23.90 2.94 -7.78
N ASP A 154 25.23 2.85 -7.72
CA ASP A 154 26.14 3.26 -8.81
C ASP A 154 26.40 2.17 -9.87
N ARG A 155 25.79 1.00 -9.71
CA ARG A 155 25.83 -0.14 -10.64
C ARG A 155 24.70 -1.12 -10.34
N LEU A 156 24.31 -1.91 -11.34
CA LEU A 156 23.33 -2.97 -11.16
C LEU A 156 23.81 -4.03 -10.16
N PRO A 157 22.94 -4.59 -9.30
CA PRO A 157 23.27 -5.76 -8.50
C PRO A 157 23.66 -6.92 -9.43
N SER A 158 24.70 -7.67 -9.08
CA SER A 158 25.13 -8.86 -9.83
C SER A 158 24.78 -10.11 -9.03
N PHE A 159 23.67 -10.76 -9.38
CA PHE A 159 23.19 -11.92 -8.63
C PHE A 159 24.04 -13.16 -8.91
N LEU A 160 24.32 -13.96 -7.88
CA LEU A 160 25.09 -15.22 -7.99
C LEU A 160 24.45 -16.20 -8.97
N ALA A 161 23.13 -16.29 -9.00
CA ALA A 161 22.36 -17.17 -9.88
C ALA A 161 22.32 -16.68 -11.34
N ALA A 162 22.51 -15.38 -11.57
CA ALA A 162 22.50 -14.75 -12.89
C ALA A 162 23.46 -13.55 -12.92
N PRO A 163 24.79 -13.78 -12.99
CA PRO A 163 25.77 -12.70 -12.89
C PRO A 163 25.67 -11.70 -14.04
N ASN A 164 26.10 -10.46 -13.78
CA ASN A 164 26.06 -9.39 -14.78
C ASN A 164 26.94 -9.69 -16.00
N ALA A 165 26.51 -9.17 -17.15
CA ALA A 165 27.33 -9.13 -18.35
C ALA A 165 28.52 -8.16 -18.19
N ARG A 166 29.59 -8.40 -18.95
CA ARG A 166 30.82 -7.59 -18.87
C ARG A 166 30.64 -6.13 -19.31
N ASP A 167 29.62 -5.87 -20.13
CA ASP A 167 29.31 -4.54 -20.65
C ASP A 167 28.41 -3.71 -19.71
N GLY A 168 28.00 -4.27 -18.56
CA GLY A 168 27.17 -3.61 -17.57
C GLY A 168 25.72 -3.38 -18.03
N GLN A 169 25.29 -3.99 -19.13
CA GLN A 169 23.93 -3.82 -19.64
C GLN A 169 22.90 -4.55 -18.76
N PRO A 170 21.69 -4.00 -18.60
CA PRO A 170 20.63 -4.69 -17.90
C PRO A 170 20.24 -6.02 -18.59
N LEU A 171 20.08 -7.07 -17.79
CA LEU A 171 19.64 -8.39 -18.21
C LEU A 171 18.13 -8.57 -17.95
N PRO A 172 17.46 -9.59 -18.52
CA PRO A 172 16.02 -9.78 -18.36
C PRO A 172 15.54 -9.83 -16.91
N HIS A 173 16.32 -10.41 -15.99
CA HIS A 173 15.93 -10.48 -14.58
C HIS A 173 15.91 -9.10 -13.89
N HIS A 174 16.69 -8.12 -14.36
CA HIS A 174 16.64 -6.74 -13.88
C HIS A 174 15.36 -6.00 -14.28
N GLN A 175 14.58 -6.56 -15.21
CA GLN A 175 13.33 -5.99 -15.72
C GLN A 175 12.08 -6.59 -15.04
N CYS A 176 12.27 -7.46 -14.06
CA CYS A 176 11.21 -8.20 -13.36
C CYS A 176 11.17 -7.85 -11.87
N SER A 177 10.12 -8.31 -11.17
CA SER A 177 10.16 -8.42 -9.70
C SER A 177 11.10 -9.58 -9.31
N ILE A 178 12.02 -9.31 -8.39
CA ILE A 178 12.98 -10.28 -7.85
C ILE A 178 12.62 -10.54 -6.39
N HIS A 179 12.35 -11.80 -6.03
CA HIS A 179 11.94 -12.19 -4.69
C HIS A 179 13.12 -12.86 -3.97
N LEU A 180 13.61 -12.26 -2.89
CA LEU A 180 14.69 -12.78 -2.05
C LEU A 180 14.15 -13.21 -0.69
N ASN A 181 14.87 -14.12 0.00
CA ASN A 181 14.40 -14.79 1.21
C ASN A 181 13.04 -15.51 1.02
N CYS A 182 12.88 -16.10 -0.16
CA CYS A 182 11.67 -16.79 -0.61
C CYS A 182 11.97 -18.23 -1.03
N GLU A 183 12.86 -18.92 -0.33
CA GLU A 183 13.24 -20.31 -0.62
C GLU A 183 12.25 -21.35 -0.08
N GLY A 184 11.43 -20.96 0.90
CA GLY A 184 10.41 -21.84 1.48
C GLY A 184 9.42 -21.10 2.36
N THR A 185 8.18 -21.59 2.44
CA THR A 185 7.11 -20.88 3.16
C THR A 185 7.36 -20.82 4.67
N GLN A 186 8.17 -21.74 5.19
CA GLN A 186 8.58 -21.73 6.59
C GLN A 186 9.43 -20.50 6.93
N LEU A 187 10.25 -20.00 6.00
CA LEU A 187 11.06 -18.80 6.21
C LEU A 187 10.16 -17.57 6.34
N LEU A 188 9.16 -17.44 5.46
CA LEU A 188 8.14 -16.39 5.54
C LEU A 188 7.34 -16.46 6.85
N HIS A 189 7.03 -17.68 7.31
CA HIS A 189 6.35 -17.87 8.59
C HIS A 189 7.21 -17.47 9.79
N GLN A 190 8.52 -17.74 9.76
CA GLN A 190 9.46 -17.29 10.80
C GLN A 190 9.54 -15.76 10.83
N ALA A 191 9.67 -15.12 9.67
CA ALA A 191 9.67 -13.66 9.56
C ALA A 191 8.39 -13.04 10.14
N TYR A 192 7.22 -13.63 9.80
CA TYR A 192 5.94 -13.25 10.42
C TYR A 192 5.96 -13.39 11.95
N THR A 193 6.53 -14.47 12.48
CA THR A 193 6.53 -14.76 13.92
C THR A 193 7.38 -13.75 14.68
N GLU A 194 8.55 -13.38 14.15
CA GLU A 194 9.41 -12.31 14.70
C GLU A 194 8.64 -10.98 14.75
N ALA A 195 8.01 -10.59 13.64
CA ALA A 195 7.23 -9.37 13.55
C ALA A 195 6.04 -9.36 14.52
N ALA A 196 5.35 -10.50 14.68
CA ALA A 196 4.25 -10.64 15.63
C ALA A 196 4.69 -10.48 17.09
N GLN A 197 5.96 -10.73 17.38
CA GLN A 197 6.59 -10.50 18.69
C GLN A 197 7.17 -9.08 18.83
N GLY A 198 7.00 -8.21 17.82
CA GLY A 198 7.51 -6.84 17.82
C GLY A 198 8.98 -6.73 17.37
N HIS A 199 9.55 -7.78 16.78
CA HIS A 199 10.91 -7.73 16.23
C HIS A 199 10.85 -7.58 14.70
N PRO A 200 11.53 -6.58 14.10
CA PRO A 200 11.71 -6.56 12.66
C PRO A 200 12.39 -7.85 12.22
N SER A 201 11.92 -8.46 11.13
CA SER A 201 12.47 -9.76 10.77
C SER A 201 13.96 -9.68 10.46
N SER A 202 14.71 -10.65 11.00
CA SER A 202 16.14 -10.83 10.76
C SER A 202 16.44 -11.30 9.33
N ARG A 203 15.47 -11.95 8.69
CA ARG A 203 15.52 -12.40 7.30
C ARG A 203 14.18 -12.13 6.62
N PRO A 204 13.87 -10.85 6.33
CA PRO A 204 12.56 -10.45 5.84
C PRO A 204 12.33 -10.95 4.41
N MET A 205 11.07 -11.14 4.04
CA MET A 205 10.68 -11.27 2.63
C MET A 205 11.02 -9.98 1.90
N ILE A 206 11.75 -10.05 0.78
CA ILE A 206 12.15 -8.88 0.00
C ILE A 206 11.63 -9.03 -1.43
N GLU A 207 10.77 -8.13 -1.85
CA GLU A 207 10.50 -7.88 -3.26
C GLU A 207 11.37 -6.71 -3.73
N LEU A 208 12.22 -6.98 -4.73
CA LEU A 208 13.17 -6.04 -5.30
C LEU A 208 12.82 -5.78 -6.77
N CYS A 209 12.64 -4.52 -7.13
CA CYS A 209 12.48 -4.08 -8.52
C CYS A 209 13.52 -3.00 -8.87
N ILE A 210 13.94 -2.91 -10.13
CA ILE A 210 14.89 -1.91 -10.61
C ILE A 210 14.21 -1.04 -11.68
N PRO A 211 13.27 -0.16 -11.33
CA PRO A 211 12.45 0.57 -12.31
C PRO A 211 13.27 1.41 -13.29
N SER A 212 14.43 1.92 -12.86
CA SER A 212 15.36 2.68 -13.73
C SER A 212 15.94 1.89 -14.91
N VAL A 213 15.84 0.56 -14.90
CA VAL A 213 16.21 -0.28 -16.06
C VAL A 213 15.16 -0.20 -17.16
N LEU A 214 13.89 -0.04 -16.78
CA LEU A 214 12.76 0.07 -17.71
C LEU A 214 12.51 1.52 -18.14
N ASP A 215 12.80 2.47 -17.25
CA ASP A 215 12.71 3.89 -17.50
C ASP A 215 14.02 4.60 -17.09
N PRO A 216 14.93 4.85 -18.06
CA PRO A 216 16.19 5.53 -17.80
C PRO A 216 16.03 6.95 -17.25
N GLY A 217 14.85 7.57 -17.36
CA GLY A 217 14.59 8.90 -16.80
C GLY A 217 14.54 8.93 -15.27
N LEU A 218 14.49 7.77 -14.62
CA LEU A 218 14.39 7.66 -13.16
C LEU A 218 15.75 7.73 -12.44
N ALA A 219 16.88 7.67 -13.16
CA ALA A 219 18.22 7.74 -12.56
C ALA A 219 19.23 8.44 -13.49
N PRO A 220 20.28 9.08 -12.94
CA PRO A 220 21.39 9.57 -13.75
C PRO A 220 22.09 8.44 -14.54
N PRO A 221 22.75 8.74 -15.68
CA PRO A 221 23.48 7.73 -16.44
C PRO A 221 24.48 6.95 -15.58
N GLY A 222 24.44 5.62 -15.68
CA GLY A 222 25.28 4.70 -14.91
C GLY A 222 24.82 4.45 -13.48
N CYS A 223 23.81 5.17 -12.98
CA CYS A 223 23.19 4.92 -11.69
C CYS A 223 21.83 4.23 -11.87
N HIS A 224 21.36 3.57 -10.81
CA HIS A 224 20.06 2.92 -10.79
C HIS A 224 19.32 3.19 -9.48
N VAL A 225 17.99 3.19 -9.58
CA VAL A 225 17.11 3.14 -8.41
C VAL A 225 16.65 1.70 -8.24
N VAL A 226 16.98 1.12 -7.09
CA VAL A 226 16.49 -0.18 -6.61
C VAL A 226 15.39 0.10 -5.59
N SER A 227 14.22 -0.49 -5.82
CA SER A 227 13.04 -0.33 -5.00
C SER A 227 12.79 -1.62 -4.24
N LEU A 228 12.95 -1.57 -2.92
CA LEU A 228 12.75 -2.71 -2.03
C LEU A 228 11.41 -2.55 -1.31
N PHE A 229 10.61 -3.60 -1.36
CA PHE A 229 9.41 -3.73 -0.56
C PHE A 229 9.60 -4.93 0.36
N THR A 230 9.78 -4.67 1.65
CA THR A 230 10.03 -5.71 2.63
C THR A 230 8.82 -5.97 3.50
N GLN A 231 8.64 -7.24 3.88
CA GLN A 231 7.55 -7.67 4.74
C GLN A 231 8.05 -8.09 6.12
N TYR A 232 7.14 -8.02 7.09
CA TYR A 232 7.34 -8.43 8.47
C TYR A 232 8.20 -7.45 9.26
N THR A 233 7.86 -6.16 9.14
CA THR A 233 8.31 -5.08 10.02
C THR A 233 7.16 -4.58 10.89
N PRO A 234 7.22 -4.68 12.22
CA PRO A 234 6.12 -4.24 13.08
C PRO A 234 5.97 -2.71 13.09
N SER A 235 4.77 -2.20 13.37
CA SER A 235 4.53 -0.76 13.53
C SER A 235 5.19 -0.18 14.79
N MET A 236 5.40 -1.01 15.81
CA MET A 236 6.09 -0.66 17.05
C MET A 236 7.05 -1.79 17.43
N LEU A 237 8.25 -1.42 17.85
CA LEU A 237 9.28 -2.39 18.22
C LEU A 237 8.98 -2.99 19.60
N ALA A 238 9.56 -4.16 19.85
CA ALA A 238 9.46 -4.87 21.13
C ALA A 238 9.77 -3.96 22.33
N GLY A 239 8.98 -4.11 23.39
CA GLY A 239 9.02 -3.24 24.56
C GLY A 239 8.32 -1.88 24.36
N GLY A 240 7.54 -1.71 23.29
CA GLY A 240 6.82 -0.46 23.01
C GLY A 240 7.71 0.66 22.46
N ARG A 241 8.87 0.31 21.90
CA ARG A 241 9.83 1.31 21.40
C ARG A 241 9.40 1.82 20.03
N PRO A 242 9.39 3.14 19.78
CA PRO A 242 9.13 3.69 18.46
C PRO A 242 10.30 3.43 17.51
N TRP A 243 10.05 3.57 16.21
CA TRP A 243 11.09 3.58 15.19
C TRP A 243 11.82 4.92 15.17
N ASP A 244 13.08 4.93 15.62
CA ASP A 244 13.98 6.07 15.47
C ASP A 244 14.91 5.89 14.25
N GLU A 245 15.76 6.89 13.99
CA GLU A 245 16.68 6.86 12.86
C GLU A 245 17.68 5.70 12.95
N GLN A 246 18.15 5.38 14.15
CA GLN A 246 19.10 4.29 14.35
C GLN A 246 18.46 2.93 14.02
N ALA A 247 17.24 2.69 14.51
CA ALA A 247 16.49 1.46 14.24
C ALA A 247 16.15 1.32 12.75
N ARG A 248 15.76 2.42 12.09
CA ARG A 248 15.52 2.43 10.63
C ARG A 248 16.76 2.02 9.85
N ASN A 249 17.89 2.65 10.14
CA ASN A 249 19.15 2.35 9.45
C ASN A 249 19.63 0.92 9.74
N ALA A 250 19.56 0.46 10.98
CA ALA A 250 19.93 -0.90 11.35
C ALA A 250 19.09 -1.96 10.61
N TYR A 251 17.78 -1.73 10.47
CA TYR A 251 16.93 -2.63 9.68
C TYR A 251 17.29 -2.61 8.20
N ALA A 252 17.55 -1.44 7.61
CA ALA A 252 17.99 -1.35 6.23
C ALA A 252 19.34 -2.06 6.00
N ASP A 253 20.27 -1.95 6.95
CA ASP A 253 21.54 -2.68 6.92
C ASP A 253 21.31 -4.20 6.95
N THR A 254 20.41 -4.71 7.79
CA THR A 254 20.00 -6.14 7.78
C THR A 254 19.43 -6.56 6.42
N VAL A 255 18.58 -5.73 5.81
CA VAL A 255 18.04 -6.01 4.47
C VAL A 255 19.15 -6.05 3.43
N PHE A 256 20.12 -5.13 3.51
CA PHE A 256 21.23 -5.08 2.57
C PHE A 256 22.22 -6.23 2.77
N ASP A 257 22.43 -6.68 4.01
CA ASP A 257 23.17 -7.90 4.32
C ASP A 257 22.51 -9.12 3.67
N CYS A 258 21.18 -9.23 3.75
CA CYS A 258 20.46 -10.29 3.05
C CYS A 258 20.66 -10.22 1.53
N ILE A 259 20.63 -9.02 0.94
CA ILE A 259 20.84 -8.85 -0.51
C ILE A 259 22.29 -9.20 -0.89
N GLU A 260 23.26 -8.84 -0.06
CA GLU A 260 24.69 -9.14 -0.25
C GLU A 260 24.94 -10.64 -0.42
N ASP A 261 24.20 -11.49 0.31
CA ASP A 261 24.29 -12.96 0.20
C ASP A 261 23.90 -13.46 -1.21
N TYR A 262 22.99 -12.77 -1.91
CA TYR A 262 22.59 -13.13 -3.29
C TYR A 262 23.31 -12.33 -4.37
N ALA A 263 23.73 -11.11 -4.07
CA ALA A 263 24.38 -10.19 -4.99
C ALA A 263 25.58 -9.49 -4.32
N PRO A 264 26.72 -10.20 -4.13
CA PRO A 264 27.91 -9.63 -3.50
C PRO A 264 28.37 -8.34 -4.20
N GLY A 265 28.74 -7.35 -3.40
CA GLY A 265 29.09 -6.01 -3.85
C GLY A 265 27.91 -5.04 -3.95
N PHE A 266 26.69 -5.46 -3.58
CA PHE A 266 25.51 -4.61 -3.51
C PHE A 266 25.66 -3.50 -2.47
N LYS A 267 26.09 -3.80 -1.25
CA LYS A 267 26.30 -2.78 -0.21
C LYS A 267 27.30 -1.72 -0.66
N ALA A 268 28.36 -2.16 -1.34
CA ALA A 268 29.38 -1.26 -1.88
C ALA A 268 28.92 -0.45 -3.11
N SER A 269 27.73 -0.71 -3.67
CA SER A 269 27.17 0.13 -4.74
C SER A 269 26.19 1.17 -4.21
N VAL A 270 25.74 1.06 -2.97
CA VAL A 270 24.77 1.99 -2.37
C VAL A 270 25.39 3.37 -2.21
N ILE A 271 24.79 4.36 -2.87
CA ILE A 271 25.17 5.77 -2.79
C ILE A 271 24.11 6.62 -2.05
N GLY A 272 22.92 6.07 -1.81
CA GLY A 272 21.87 6.72 -1.06
C GLY A 272 20.73 5.76 -0.70
N ARG A 273 20.03 6.05 0.39
CA ARG A 273 18.85 5.29 0.83
C ARG A 273 17.79 6.20 1.44
N ASP A 274 16.53 5.82 1.21
CA ASP A 274 15.34 6.39 1.83
C ASP A 274 14.50 5.24 2.40
N ILE A 275 14.13 5.32 3.68
CA ILE A 275 13.56 4.21 4.45
C ILE A 275 12.23 4.67 5.04
N LEU A 276 11.14 4.03 4.61
CA LEU A 276 9.77 4.33 5.03
C LEU A 276 9.19 3.12 5.77
N THR A 277 9.27 3.16 7.10
CA THR A 277 8.71 2.13 7.99
C THR A 277 7.18 2.29 8.14
N PRO A 278 6.44 1.33 8.74
CA PRO A 278 4.98 1.46 8.86
C PRO A 278 4.52 2.78 9.50
N PRO A 279 5.15 3.29 10.59
CA PRO A 279 4.81 4.62 11.13
C PRO A 279 5.11 5.79 10.18
N ASP A 280 6.14 5.69 9.34
CA ASP A 280 6.43 6.71 8.32
C ASP A 280 5.36 6.70 7.23
N LEU A 281 4.94 5.50 6.79
CA LEU A 281 3.86 5.34 5.83
C LEU A 281 2.54 5.92 6.37
N GLU A 282 2.24 5.68 7.64
CA GLU A 282 1.08 6.27 8.31
C GLU A 282 1.14 7.79 8.33
N ARG A 283 2.25 8.35 8.81
CA ARG A 283 2.44 9.79 8.98
C ARG A 283 2.47 10.55 7.65
N ILE A 284 3.16 10.02 6.64
CA ILE A 284 3.40 10.72 5.37
C ILE A 284 2.20 10.59 4.43
N PHE A 285 1.57 9.42 4.37
CA PHE A 285 0.54 9.12 3.37
C PHE A 285 -0.87 9.01 3.97
N GLY A 286 -1.04 9.14 5.29
CA GLY A 286 -2.33 9.00 5.94
C GLY A 286 -2.85 7.56 5.89
N LEU A 287 -1.95 6.59 6.10
CA LEU A 287 -2.24 5.15 6.06
C LEU A 287 -2.24 4.58 7.48
N PRO A 288 -3.37 4.55 8.22
CA PRO A 288 -3.40 3.97 9.56
C PRO A 288 -2.76 2.59 9.61
N GLY A 289 -1.90 2.35 10.59
CA GLY A 289 -1.10 1.14 10.77
C GLY A 289 -0.15 0.80 9.62
N GLY A 290 0.11 1.75 8.72
CA GLY A 290 0.92 1.58 7.50
C GLY A 290 0.21 0.81 6.37
N ASN A 291 -1.11 0.58 6.47
CA ASN A 291 -1.81 -0.31 5.55
C ASN A 291 -2.20 0.34 4.22
N ILE A 292 -1.49 -0.07 3.17
CA ILE A 292 -1.68 0.39 1.78
C ILE A 292 -3.07 0.09 1.18
N PHE A 293 -3.85 -0.78 1.83
CA PHE A 293 -5.21 -1.13 1.43
C PHE A 293 -6.29 -0.45 2.30
N HIS A 294 -5.90 0.48 3.20
CA HIS A 294 -6.76 1.16 4.19
C HIS A 294 -7.56 0.18 5.07
N GLY A 295 -7.04 -1.03 5.26
CA GLY A 295 -7.67 -2.12 6.00
C GLY A 295 -7.28 -3.48 5.46
N GLY A 296 -7.23 -4.48 6.33
CA GLY A 296 -6.96 -5.87 6.00
C GLY A 296 -7.84 -6.42 4.88
N MET A 297 -7.28 -7.35 4.12
CA MET A 297 -7.93 -8.06 3.01
C MET A 297 -8.39 -9.46 3.42
N SER A 298 -8.76 -9.61 4.69
CA SER A 298 -9.41 -10.81 5.20
C SER A 298 -10.89 -10.82 4.83
N LEU A 299 -11.52 -12.00 4.83
CA LEU A 299 -12.92 -12.16 4.44
C LEU A 299 -13.89 -11.32 5.28
N ASP A 300 -13.56 -11.09 6.55
CA ASP A 300 -14.34 -10.29 7.49
C ASP A 300 -14.22 -8.77 7.26
N GLN A 301 -13.30 -8.32 6.39
CA GLN A 301 -13.07 -6.90 6.06
C GLN A 301 -13.14 -6.60 4.55
N LEU A 302 -13.75 -7.51 3.79
CA LEU A 302 -13.93 -7.39 2.35
C LEU A 302 -15.41 -7.48 1.96
N TYR A 303 -15.68 -7.21 0.69
CA TYR A 303 -17.04 -7.30 0.12
C TYR A 303 -18.05 -6.47 0.91
N PHE A 304 -19.11 -7.11 1.40
CA PHE A 304 -20.20 -6.47 2.13
C PHE A 304 -19.76 -5.88 3.47
N ALA A 305 -18.62 -6.31 4.01
CA ALA A 305 -18.07 -5.86 5.28
C ALA A 305 -17.10 -4.68 5.15
N ARG A 306 -16.78 -4.22 3.93
CA ARG A 306 -15.87 -3.09 3.69
C ARG A 306 -16.65 -1.80 3.35
N PRO A 307 -16.51 -0.69 4.10
CA PRO A 307 -15.70 -0.50 5.31
C PRO A 307 -16.36 -1.07 6.58
N ALA A 308 -17.67 -1.29 6.55
CA ALA A 308 -18.43 -1.95 7.61
C ALA A 308 -19.69 -2.61 6.99
N PRO A 309 -20.26 -3.67 7.63
CA PRO A 309 -21.56 -4.22 7.24
C PRO A 309 -22.62 -3.13 7.12
N SER A 310 -23.48 -3.24 6.10
CA SER A 310 -24.51 -2.26 5.71
C SER A 310 -23.99 -0.92 5.14
N TYR A 311 -22.68 -0.68 5.12
CA TYR A 311 -22.06 0.53 4.59
C TYR A 311 -21.13 0.27 3.39
N SER A 312 -21.21 -0.91 2.78
CA SER A 312 -20.44 -1.27 1.58
C SER A 312 -20.93 -0.64 0.27
N GLY A 313 -22.08 0.04 0.31
CA GLY A 313 -22.68 0.75 -0.82
C GLY A 313 -22.16 2.17 -1.03
N TYR A 314 -20.95 2.49 -0.58
CA TYR A 314 -20.25 3.78 -0.70
C TYR A 314 -20.84 4.96 0.09
N ARG A 315 -22.14 4.90 0.41
CA ARG A 315 -22.82 5.84 1.31
C ARG A 315 -22.35 5.65 2.75
N SER A 316 -22.27 6.74 3.49
CA SER A 316 -21.97 6.73 4.92
C SER A 316 -23.22 7.03 5.76
N PRO A 317 -23.15 6.92 7.11
CA PRO A 317 -24.21 7.40 7.98
C PRO A 317 -24.51 8.91 7.85
N VAL A 318 -23.57 9.69 7.31
CA VAL A 318 -23.73 11.12 7.05
C VAL A 318 -24.29 11.32 5.64
N PRO A 319 -25.51 11.83 5.47
CA PRO A 319 -26.09 12.09 4.16
C PRO A 319 -25.19 13.02 3.32
N GLY A 320 -24.99 12.68 2.05
CA GLY A 320 -24.12 13.44 1.15
C GLY A 320 -22.61 13.21 1.32
N LEU A 321 -22.18 12.40 2.30
CA LEU A 321 -20.79 11.96 2.44
C LEU A 321 -20.63 10.51 1.92
N TYR A 322 -19.67 10.33 1.02
CA TYR A 322 -19.32 9.05 0.41
C TYR A 322 -17.86 8.67 0.67
N LEU A 323 -17.59 7.38 0.83
CA LEU A 323 -16.23 6.85 0.89
C LEU A 323 -15.81 6.36 -0.50
N CYS A 324 -14.70 6.87 -1.03
CA CYS A 324 -14.27 6.62 -2.41
C CYS A 324 -12.83 6.09 -2.56
N GLY A 325 -12.10 5.92 -1.45
CA GLY A 325 -10.72 5.40 -1.46
C GLY A 325 -10.59 3.91 -1.24
N SER A 326 -9.34 3.44 -1.03
CA SER A 326 -8.99 2.03 -0.84
C SER A 326 -9.77 1.33 0.28
N GLY A 327 -10.28 2.08 1.27
CA GLY A 327 -11.09 1.55 2.37
C GLY A 327 -12.52 1.20 1.98
N ALA A 328 -12.96 1.54 0.76
CA ALA A 328 -14.24 1.13 0.19
C ALA A 328 -14.07 -0.13 -0.68
N HIS A 329 -15.17 -0.82 -0.93
CA HIS A 329 -15.21 -1.93 -1.89
C HIS A 329 -14.79 -1.43 -3.30
N PRO A 330 -14.01 -2.19 -4.11
CA PRO A 330 -13.64 -3.60 -3.95
C PRO A 330 -12.44 -3.89 -3.04
N GLY A 331 -11.62 -2.90 -2.71
CA GLY A 331 -10.37 -3.10 -2.01
C GLY A 331 -9.35 -2.03 -2.40
N GLY A 332 -8.15 -2.12 -1.82
CA GLY A 332 -7.06 -1.22 -2.17
C GLY A 332 -6.28 -1.66 -3.41
N GLY A 333 -5.22 -0.91 -3.73
CA GLY A 333 -4.45 -1.05 -4.97
C GLY A 333 -4.79 0.02 -6.00
N VAL A 334 -4.01 0.11 -7.08
CA VAL A 334 -4.08 1.19 -8.07
C VAL A 334 -5.08 0.87 -9.18
N MET A 335 -6.31 0.50 -8.80
CA MET A 335 -7.35 0.09 -9.76
C MET A 335 -8.38 1.18 -10.08
N GLY A 336 -8.52 2.21 -9.23
CA GLY A 336 -9.50 3.29 -9.39
C GLY A 336 -10.99 2.89 -9.25
N ALA A 337 -11.30 1.61 -9.04
CA ALA A 337 -12.67 1.10 -9.00
C ALA A 337 -13.51 1.67 -7.85
N ALA A 338 -12.94 1.78 -6.64
CA ALA A 338 -13.63 2.37 -5.48
C ALA A 338 -14.07 3.82 -5.78
N GLY A 339 -13.16 4.63 -6.32
CA GLY A 339 -13.42 6.01 -6.71
C GLY A 339 -14.50 6.10 -7.79
N ARG A 340 -14.38 5.29 -8.85
CA ARG A 340 -15.38 5.22 -9.93
C ARG A 340 -16.76 4.84 -9.41
N ASN A 341 -16.85 3.81 -8.58
CA ASN A 341 -18.13 3.30 -8.09
C ASN A 341 -18.80 4.29 -7.13
N ALA A 342 -18.04 4.88 -6.20
CA ALA A 342 -18.54 5.93 -5.31
C ALA A 342 -19.05 7.14 -6.10
N ALA A 343 -18.33 7.57 -7.14
CA ALA A 343 -18.76 8.67 -8.01
C ALA A 343 -20.09 8.36 -8.72
N GLN A 344 -20.30 7.14 -9.21
CA GLN A 344 -21.58 6.74 -9.83
C GLN A 344 -22.75 6.80 -8.84
N VAL A 345 -22.52 6.36 -7.59
CA VAL A 345 -23.51 6.44 -6.53
C VAL A 345 -23.82 7.90 -6.17
N ALA A 346 -22.79 8.73 -5.99
CA ALA A 346 -22.92 10.15 -5.72
C ALA A 346 -23.69 10.89 -6.83
N ILE A 347 -23.40 10.60 -8.11
CA ILE A 347 -24.11 11.20 -9.25
C ILE A 347 -25.59 10.80 -9.25
N LYS A 348 -25.92 9.54 -8.93
CA LYS A 348 -27.31 9.09 -8.85
C LYS A 348 -28.06 9.87 -7.78
N ASP A 349 -27.48 9.99 -6.59
CA ASP A 349 -28.10 10.70 -5.47
C ASP A 349 -28.19 12.21 -5.75
N PHE A 350 -27.19 12.80 -6.39
CA PHE A 350 -27.17 14.21 -6.76
C PHE A 350 -28.35 14.62 -7.64
N ARG A 351 -28.84 13.73 -8.51
CA ARG A 351 -30.01 13.99 -9.36
C ARG A 351 -31.31 14.12 -8.57
N HIS A 352 -31.30 13.72 -7.31
CA HIS A 352 -32.44 13.78 -6.40
C HIS A 352 -32.29 14.88 -5.33
N LEU A 353 -31.21 15.69 -5.38
CA LEU A 353 -30.94 16.84 -4.50
C LEU A 353 -31.31 18.18 -5.17
#